data_AF-Q4RAE3-F1
#
_entry.id   AF-Q4RAE3-F1
#
_cell.length_a   1.000
_cell.length_b   1.000
_cell.length_c   1.000
_cell.angle_alpha   90.00
_cell.angle_beta   90.00
_cell.angle_gamma   90.00
#
_symmetry.space_group_name_H-M   'P 1'
#
loop_
_entity.id
_entity.type
_entity.pdbx_description
1 polymer ?
#
loop_
_entity_poly.entity_id
_entity_poly.type
_entity_poly.pdbx_seq_one_letter_code
_entity_poly.pdbx_strand_id
1 'polypeptide(L)'
;VAMRALGFEVKKVDVLKILKDYDREGTGKITFADFSKVVTDRILERDPKEEILKAFKLFDDDESGRISLRNLRRVARELGENISDEELRSMIDEFDTDGDGE
;
A
#
# COMPACT_ATOMS: atom_id res chain seq x y z
N VAL A 1 -7.63 12.70 -5.41
CA VAL A 1 -6.73 12.49 -4.25
C VAL A 1 -6.96 11.12 -3.61
N ALA A 2 -8.20 10.75 -3.25
CA ALA A 2 -8.51 9.46 -2.59
C ALA A 2 -7.95 8.20 -3.28
N MET A 3 -8.18 8.00 -4.58
CA MET A 3 -7.65 6.83 -5.32
C MET A 3 -6.12 6.69 -5.23
N ARG A 4 -5.38 7.82 -5.29
CA ARG A 4 -3.92 7.79 -5.16
C ARG A 4 -3.46 7.46 -3.75
N ALA A 5 -4.20 7.92 -2.74
CA ALA A 5 -3.93 7.59 -1.33
C ALA A 5 -4.13 6.09 -1.04
N LEU A 6 -5.01 5.42 -1.80
CA LEU A 6 -5.18 3.96 -1.78
C LEU A 6 -4.14 3.22 -2.64
N GLY A 7 -3.09 3.90 -3.07
CA GLY A 7 -2.02 3.33 -3.88
C GLY A 7 -2.41 3.05 -5.33
N PHE A 8 -3.50 3.63 -5.86
CA PHE A 8 -3.81 3.51 -7.30
C PHE A 8 -3.12 4.61 -8.10
N GLU A 9 -2.37 4.20 -9.12
CA GLU A 9 -1.99 5.09 -10.21
C GLU A 9 -3.20 5.36 -11.11
N VAL A 10 -3.88 6.47 -10.86
CA VAL A 10 -5.01 6.93 -11.68
C VAL A 10 -4.65 8.14 -12.52
N LYS A 11 -4.91 8.04 -13.82
CA LYS A 11 -4.81 9.13 -14.80
C LYS A 11 -6.13 9.88 -14.88
N LYS A 12 -6.10 11.10 -15.45
CA LYS A 12 -7.31 11.91 -15.64
C LYS A 12 -8.38 11.18 -16.46
N VAL A 13 -7.97 10.40 -17.46
CA VAL A 13 -8.87 9.62 -18.32
C VAL A 13 -9.65 8.56 -17.53
N ASP A 14 -9.02 7.93 -16.54
CA ASP A 14 -9.67 6.91 -15.69
C ASP A 14 -10.75 7.53 -14.82
N VAL A 15 -10.47 8.72 -14.26
CA VAL A 15 -11.43 9.48 -13.44
C VAL A 15 -12.62 9.93 -14.29
N LEU A 16 -12.38 10.39 -15.52
CA LEU A 16 -13.46 10.78 -16.44
C LEU A 16 -14.32 9.59 -16.84
N LYS A 17 -13.73 8.41 -17.02
CA LYS A 17 -14.49 7.18 -17.27
C LYS A 17 -15.37 6.81 -16.09
N ILE A 18 -14.84 6.85 -14.87
CA ILE A 18 -15.61 6.60 -13.65
C ILE A 18 -16.78 7.59 -13.53
N LEU A 19 -16.53 8.89 -13.77
CA LEU A 19 -17.62 9.88 -13.77
C LEU A 19 -18.67 9.55 -14.84
N LYS A 20 -18.26 9.24 -16.07
CA LYS A 20 -19.21 8.88 -17.13
C LYS A 20 -20.07 7.66 -16.77
N ASP A 21 -19.48 6.67 -16.10
CA ASP A 21 -20.16 5.40 -15.81
C ASP A 21 -21.13 5.51 -14.60
N TYR A 22 -20.87 6.42 -13.66
CA TYR A 22 -21.60 6.52 -12.38
C TYR A 22 -22.34 7.86 -12.15
N ASP A 23 -21.88 8.98 -12.73
CA ASP A 23 -22.52 10.29 -12.64
C ASP A 23 -23.51 10.52 -13.79
N ARG A 24 -24.63 9.79 -13.74
CA ARG A 24 -25.68 9.84 -14.78
C ARG A 24 -26.34 11.20 -14.95
N GLU A 25 -26.29 12.01 -13.89
CA GLU A 25 -26.90 13.33 -13.83
C GLU A 25 -25.94 14.46 -14.25
N GLY A 26 -24.66 14.16 -14.50
CA GLY A 26 -23.66 15.14 -14.94
C GLY A 26 -23.29 16.16 -13.85
N THR A 27 -23.41 15.78 -12.58
CA THR A 27 -23.13 16.63 -11.41
C THR A 27 -21.63 16.85 -11.16
N GLY A 28 -20.77 16.07 -11.82
CA GLY A 28 -19.35 15.94 -11.56
C GLY A 28 -19.02 15.19 -10.27
N LYS A 29 -19.99 14.51 -9.66
CA LYS A 29 -19.86 13.84 -8.36
C LYS A 29 -20.30 12.38 -8.46
N ILE A 30 -19.72 11.54 -7.61
CA ILE A 30 -20.16 10.16 -7.38
C ILE A 30 -20.50 9.99 -5.90
N THR A 31 -21.34 9.00 -5.59
CA THR A 31 -21.63 8.68 -4.19
C THR A 31 -20.50 7.88 -3.55
N PHE A 32 -20.51 7.78 -2.23
CA PHE A 32 -19.59 6.89 -1.51
C PHE A 32 -19.79 5.42 -1.91
N ALA A 33 -21.02 5.00 -2.18
CA ALA A 33 -21.31 3.63 -2.60
C ALA A 33 -20.68 3.31 -3.96
N ASP A 34 -20.78 4.24 -4.91
CA ASP A 34 -20.14 4.12 -6.23
C ASP A 34 -18.62 4.08 -6.09
N PHE A 35 -18.05 4.98 -5.28
CA PHE A 35 -16.62 5.02 -5.01
C PHE A 35 -16.13 3.71 -4.38
N SER A 36 -16.83 3.22 -3.35
CA SER A 36 -16.51 1.97 -2.65
C SER A 36 -16.48 0.80 -3.63
N LYS A 37 -17.51 0.68 -4.48
CA LYS A 37 -17.56 -0.35 -5.52
C LYS A 37 -16.36 -0.28 -6.47
N VAL A 38 -16.09 0.91 -7.02
CA VAL A 38 -14.98 1.11 -7.97
C VAL A 38 -13.62 0.76 -7.34
N VAL A 39 -13.42 1.15 -6.08
CA VAL A 39 -12.19 0.82 -5.34
C VAL A 39 -12.09 -0.68 -5.10
N THR A 40 -13.15 -1.32 -4.60
CA THR A 40 -13.16 -2.76 -4.32
C THR A 40 -12.85 -3.57 -5.57
N ASP A 41 -13.51 -3.29 -6.70
CA ASP A 41 -13.28 -4.00 -7.96
C ASP A 41 -11.81 -3.86 -8.39
N ARG A 42 -11.23 -2.66 -8.29
CA ARG A 42 -9.83 -2.42 -8.63
C ARG A 42 -8.83 -3.05 -7.67
N ILE A 43 -9.17 -3.22 -6.38
CA ILE A 43 -8.33 -3.98 -5.44
C ILE A 43 -8.31 -5.45 -5.86
N LEU A 44 -9.48 -6.01 -6.22
CA LEU A 44 -9.62 -7.41 -6.63
C LEU A 44 -8.96 -7.73 -7.98
N GLU A 45 -8.81 -6.73 -8.85
CA GLU A 45 -8.10 -6.87 -10.12
C GLU A 45 -6.57 -6.94 -9.97
N ARG A 46 -6.01 -6.58 -8.81
CA ARG A 46 -4.56 -6.65 -8.57
C ARG A 46 -4.13 -8.09 -8.27
N ASP A 47 -2.96 -8.48 -8.76
CA ASP A 47 -2.33 -9.72 -8.33
C ASP A 47 -1.84 -9.56 -6.88
N PRO A 48 -2.38 -10.33 -5.91
CA PRO A 48 -1.94 -10.27 -4.52
C PRO A 48 -0.43 -10.47 -4.37
N LYS A 49 0.18 -11.30 -5.23
CA LYS A 49 1.63 -11.55 -5.18
C LYS A 49 2.44 -10.33 -5.60
N GLU A 50 2.00 -9.60 -6.63
CA GLU A 50 2.64 -8.35 -7.02
C GLU A 50 2.51 -7.29 -5.94
N GLU A 51 1.37 -7.21 -5.26
CA GLU A 51 1.15 -6.24 -4.18
C GLU A 51 2.01 -6.54 -2.95
N ILE A 52 2.12 -7.81 -2.56
CA ILE A 52 3.04 -8.23 -1.50
C ILE A 52 4.49 -7.91 -1.89
N LEU A 53 4.89 -8.15 -3.14
CA LEU A 53 6.24 -7.84 -3.60
C LEU A 53 6.51 -6.32 -3.61
N LYS A 54 5.54 -5.50 -4.01
CA LYS A 54 5.65 -4.04 -3.94
C LYS A 54 5.78 -3.56 -2.50
N ALA A 55 4.99 -4.13 -1.58
CA ALA A 55 5.09 -3.82 -0.16
C ALA A 55 6.47 -4.21 0.37
N PHE A 56 6.97 -5.41 0.05
CA PHE A 56 8.30 -5.86 0.45
C PHE A 56 9.40 -4.89 0.00
N LYS A 57 9.37 -4.46 -1.27
CA LYS A 57 10.31 -3.47 -1.81
C LYS A 57 10.20 -2.08 -1.18
N LEU A 58 9.04 -1.74 -0.61
CA LEU A 58 8.88 -0.50 0.15
C LEU A 58 9.63 -0.56 1.48
N PHE A 59 9.75 -1.74 2.07
CA PHE A 59 10.57 -1.98 3.25
C PHE A 59 12.06 -2.08 2.87
N ASP A 60 12.43 -3.00 1.98
CA ASP A 60 13.80 -3.28 1.50
C ASP A 60 14.33 -2.19 0.54
N ASP A 61 14.66 -1.02 1.09
CA ASP A 61 15.11 0.14 0.31
C ASP A 61 16.52 0.01 -0.28
N ASP A 62 17.31 -0.94 0.20
CA ASP A 62 18.64 -1.25 -0.32
C ASP A 62 18.66 -2.42 -1.30
N GLU A 63 17.50 -2.95 -1.69
CA GLU A 63 17.35 -4.05 -2.65
C GLU A 63 18.17 -5.29 -2.26
N SER A 64 18.31 -5.53 -0.96
CA SER A 64 19.05 -6.67 -0.39
C SER A 64 18.33 -8.01 -0.66
N GLY A 65 17.01 -7.95 -0.87
CA GLY A 65 16.12 -9.11 -0.90
C GLY A 65 15.69 -9.58 0.50
N ARG A 66 16.04 -8.87 1.57
CA ARG A 66 15.70 -9.15 2.98
C ARG A 66 15.12 -7.90 3.65
N ILE A 67 14.49 -8.04 4.82
CA ILE A 67 13.98 -6.89 5.59
C ILE A 67 14.78 -6.82 6.89
N SER A 68 15.81 -5.98 6.87
CA SER A 68 16.63 -5.75 8.05
C SER A 68 15.92 -4.89 9.11
N LEU A 69 16.44 -4.92 10.33
CA LEU A 69 16.04 -3.99 11.40
C LEU A 69 16.16 -2.51 10.97
N ARG A 70 17.13 -2.19 10.10
CA ARG A 70 17.32 -0.83 9.57
C ARG A 70 16.13 -0.43 8.69
N ASN A 71 15.68 -1.33 7.83
CA ASN A 71 14.53 -1.11 6.95
C ASN A 71 13.26 -0.86 7.77
N LEU A 72 12.98 -1.70 8.77
CA LEU A 72 11.84 -1.52 9.69
C LEU A 72 11.89 -0.19 10.45
N ARG A 73 13.06 0.16 10.99
CA ARG A 73 13.26 1.43 11.72
C ARG A 73 13.01 2.65 10.84
N ARG A 74 13.44 2.60 9.57
CA ARG A 74 13.18 3.68 8.60
C ARG A 74 11.68 3.83 8.37
N VAL A 75 10.99 2.74 8.07
CA VAL A 75 9.54 2.75 7.79
C VAL A 75 8.74 3.22 9.02
N ALA A 76 9.06 2.76 10.23
CA ALA A 76 8.40 3.22 11.46
C ALA A 76 8.52 4.74 11.64
N ARG A 77 9.71 5.31 11.38
CA ARG A 77 9.92 6.77 11.44
C ARG A 77 9.16 7.53 10.36
N GLU A 78 9.09 6.99 9.14
CA GLU A 78 8.33 7.60 8.03
C GLU A 78 6.82 7.61 8.31
N LEU A 79 6.31 6.58 9.00
CA LEU A 79 4.92 6.51 9.46
C LEU A 79 4.64 7.37 10.70
N GLY A 80 5.69 7.89 11.36
CA GLY A 80 5.57 8.66 12.60
C GLY A 80 5.22 7.78 13.82
N GLU A 81 5.43 6.47 13.71
CA GLU A 81 5.20 5.51 14.78
C GLU A 81 6.43 5.44 15.70
N ASN A 82 6.21 5.61 17.01
CA ASN A 82 7.27 5.49 18.01
C ASN A 82 7.39 4.04 18.46
N ILE A 83 7.98 3.21 17.61
CA ILE A 83 8.28 1.80 17.92
C ILE A 83 9.70 1.73 18.48
N SER A 84 9.88 1.04 19.60
CA SER A 84 11.18 0.86 20.22
C SER A 84 12.06 -0.11 19.42
N ASP A 85 13.38 0.02 19.54
CA ASP A 85 14.31 -0.91 18.90
C ASP A 85 14.11 -2.37 19.38
N GLU A 86 13.63 -2.56 20.60
CA GLU A 86 13.31 -3.89 21.18
C GLU A 86 12.08 -4.51 20.53
N GLU A 87 11.03 -3.72 20.29
CA GLU A 87 9.84 -4.18 19.56
C GLU A 87 10.16 -4.49 18.10
N LEU A 88 10.91 -3.62 17.42
CA LEU A 88 11.34 -3.85 16.05
C LEU A 88 12.21 -5.11 15.92
N ARG A 89 13.06 -5.38 16.92
CA ARG A 89 13.86 -6.60 16.97
C ARG A 89 13.00 -7.83 17.23
N SER A 90 12.00 -7.72 18.11
CA SER A 90 11.05 -8.80 18.34
C SER A 90 10.26 -9.16 17.08
N MET A 91 9.95 -8.16 16.22
CA MET A 91 9.32 -8.40 14.92
C MET A 91 10.21 -9.21 13.97
N ILE A 92 11.53 -8.97 13.97
CA ILE A 92 12.48 -9.77 13.18
C ILE A 92 12.60 -11.17 13.77
N ASP A 93 12.85 -11.27 15.07
CA ASP A 93 13.09 -12.54 15.77
C ASP A 93 11.89 -13.53 15.65
N GLU A 94 10.67 -13.04 15.42
CA GLU A 94 9.48 -13.88 15.20
C GLU A 94 9.53 -14.65 13.86
N PHE A 95 10.23 -14.11 12.86
CA PHE A 95 10.29 -14.66 11.50
C PHE A 95 11.70 -15.04 11.03
N ASP A 96 12.74 -14.61 11.75
CA ASP A 96 14.15 -14.96 11.50
C ASP A 96 14.42 -16.43 11.87
N THR A 97 14.21 -17.31 10.89
CA THR A 97 14.42 -18.76 11.06
C THR A 97 15.86 -19.21 10.86
N ASP A 98 16.70 -18.42 10.18
CA ASP A 98 18.10 -18.75 9.91
C ASP A 98 19.09 -18.06 10.87
N GLY A 99 18.60 -17.13 11.68
CA GLY A 99 19.34 -16.45 12.76
C GLY A 99 20.29 -15.37 12.26
N ASP A 100 20.06 -14.83 11.06
CA ASP A 100 20.92 -13.81 10.47
C ASP A 100 20.56 -12.38 10.86
N GLY A 101 19.42 -12.20 11.55
CA GLY A 101 18.92 -10.92 12.03
C GLY A 101 18.21 -10.09 10.96
N GLU A 102 17.77 -10.70 9.86
CA GLU A 102 17.02 -10.09 8.75
C GLU A 102 15.88 -10.97 8.18
#